data_AF-G5A0Q5-F1
#
_entry.id   AF-G5A0Q5-F1
#
_cell.length_a   1.000
_cell.length_b   1.000
_cell.length_c   1.000
_cell.angle_alpha   90.00
_cell.angle_beta   90.00
_cell.angle_gamma   90.00
#
_symmetry.space_group_name_H-M   'P 1'
#
loop_
_entity.id
_entity.type
_entity.pdbx_description
1 polymer ?
#
loop_
_entity_poly.entity_id
_entity_poly.type
_entity_poly.pdbx_seq_one_letter_code
_entity_poly.pdbx_strand_id
1 'polypeptide(L)'
;METYHPVELKAYAQQAEQAARGNGRSRSSGRGADDERKKKLRKITPQQQVHLNKLLAAWIAHHFRPMIIHYLDETIASLRRNELDAVRAVVQRFRTLAVYFRKSPKGNNRLSALQVDNFNVKAHEV
;
A
#
# COMPACT_ATOMS: atom_id res chain seq x y z
N MET A 1 7.43 -0.41 0.83
CA MET A 1 7.25 -1.67 1.56
C MET A 1 6.59 -1.32 2.86
N GLU A 2 5.27 -1.51 2.94
CA GLU A 2 4.47 -1.14 4.10
C GLU A 2 4.96 -1.94 5.32
N THR A 3 5.26 -1.19 6.37
CA THR A 3 5.73 -1.69 7.66
C THR A 3 4.64 -2.52 8.31
N TYR A 4 4.73 -3.83 8.14
CA TYR A 4 4.02 -4.84 8.92
C TYR A 4 4.05 -4.44 10.40
N HIS A 5 2.88 -4.31 11.05
CA HIS A 5 2.73 -3.97 12.46
C HIS A 5 3.42 -5.04 13.33
N PRO A 6 4.69 -4.81 13.76
CA PRO A 6 5.50 -5.86 14.35
C PRO A 6 5.10 -6.11 15.82
N VAL A 7 4.34 -5.18 16.40
CA VAL A 7 3.83 -5.21 17.76
C VAL A 7 2.72 -6.24 17.90
N GLU A 8 1.80 -6.29 16.95
CA GLU A 8 0.65 -7.21 17.00
C GLU A 8 1.08 -8.67 16.80
N LEU A 9 2.04 -8.91 15.89
CA LEU A 9 2.61 -10.25 15.68
C LEU A 9 3.36 -10.77 16.90
N LYS A 10 4.07 -9.89 17.61
CA LYS A 10 4.75 -10.24 18.87
C LYS A 10 3.76 -10.52 19.99
N ALA A 11 2.69 -9.73 20.10
CA ALA A 11 1.63 -9.95 21.08
C ALA A 11 0.96 -11.32 20.87
N TYR A 12 0.69 -11.67 19.61
CA TYR A 12 0.08 -12.96 19.26
C TYR A 12 1.01 -14.15 19.58
N ALA A 13 2.29 -14.03 19.26
CA ALA A 13 3.29 -15.06 19.56
C ALA A 13 3.46 -15.29 21.08
N GLN A 14 3.45 -14.21 21.87
CA GLN A 14 3.53 -14.29 23.33
C GLN A 14 2.27 -14.93 23.95
N GLN A 15 1.09 -14.63 23.42
CA GLN A 15 -0.17 -15.24 23.87
C GLN A 15 -0.21 -16.75 23.59
N ALA A 16 0.29 -17.16 22.42
CA ALA A 16 0.41 -18.57 22.05
C ALA A 16 1.43 -19.32 22.93
N GLU A 17 2.58 -18.70 23.25
CA GLU A 17 3.55 -19.29 24.18
C GLU A 17 3.02 -19.40 25.61
N GLN A 18 2.28 -18.40 26.10
CA GLN A 18 1.65 -18.45 27.43
C GLN A 18 0.59 -19.55 27.52
N ALA A 19 -0.19 -19.76 26.45
CA ALA A 19 -1.15 -20.86 26.37
C ALA A 19 -0.47 -22.24 26.32
N ALA A 20 0.72 -22.35 25.71
CA ALA A 20 1.50 -23.59 25.65
C ALA A 20 2.26 -23.90 26.95
N ARG A 21 2.72 -22.87 27.68
CA ARG A 21 3.42 -23.01 28.98
C ARG A 21 2.47 -23.31 30.14
N GLY A 22 1.18 -22.98 30.02
CA GLY A 22 0.12 -23.34 30.98
C GLY A 22 -0.33 -24.80 30.86
N ASN A 23 0.58 -25.76 31.04
CA ASN A 23 0.25 -27.18 30.94
C ASN A 23 -0.55 -27.65 32.17
N GLY A 24 -1.70 -28.31 31.96
CA GLY A 24 -2.29 -29.21 32.96
C GLY A 24 -3.16 -28.62 34.09
N ARG A 25 -4.09 -27.69 33.81
CA ARG A 25 -5.17 -27.38 34.75
C ARG A 25 -6.48 -28.04 34.30
N SER A 26 -6.81 -29.16 34.96
CA SER A 26 -8.14 -29.77 34.93
C SER A 26 -9.22 -28.68 35.02
N ARG A 27 -9.97 -28.52 33.94
CA ARG A 27 -11.20 -27.74 33.93
C ARG A 27 -12.24 -28.50 34.76
N SER A 28 -12.20 -28.38 36.09
CA SER A 28 -13.39 -28.61 36.90
C SER A 28 -14.38 -27.49 36.56
N SER A 29 -15.18 -27.72 35.54
CA SER A 29 -16.35 -26.89 35.25
C SER A 29 -17.28 -27.02 36.46
N GLY A 30 -17.48 -25.91 37.16
CA GLY A 30 -18.49 -25.79 38.19
C GLY A 30 -19.84 -26.31 37.67
N ARG A 31 -20.48 -27.13 38.52
CA ARG A 31 -21.93 -27.32 38.51
C ARG A 31 -22.56 -25.97 38.79
N GLY A 32 -22.99 -25.29 37.74
CA GLY A 32 -23.81 -24.08 37.77
C GLY A 32 -24.72 -24.14 36.55
N ALA A 33 -26.02 -24.05 36.80
CA ALA A 33 -27.10 -24.27 35.84
C ALA A 33 -26.97 -23.37 34.60
N ASP A 34 -26.85 -23.98 33.42
CA ASP A 34 -27.19 -23.38 32.12
C ASP A 34 -27.29 -24.52 31.08
N ASP A 35 -28.37 -25.28 31.19
CA ASP A 35 -28.61 -26.55 30.48
C ASP A 35 -29.36 -26.37 29.14
N GLU A 36 -29.40 -25.18 28.53
CA GLU A 36 -30.29 -24.92 27.38
C GLU A 36 -29.67 -24.27 26.14
N ARG A 37 -28.36 -23.97 26.08
CA ARG A 37 -27.78 -23.28 24.88
C ARG A 37 -26.45 -23.80 24.33
N LYS A 38 -26.02 -25.01 24.68
CA LYS A 38 -24.95 -25.68 23.92
C LYS A 38 -25.54 -26.26 22.63
N LYS A 39 -25.80 -25.40 21.63
CA LYS A 39 -26.13 -25.81 20.26
C LYS A 39 -25.09 -26.84 19.83
N LYS A 40 -25.49 -28.11 19.71
CA LYS A 40 -24.63 -29.19 19.20
C LYS A 40 -24.06 -28.72 17.86
N LEU A 41 -22.74 -28.56 17.76
CA LEU A 41 -22.09 -28.20 16.51
C LEU A 41 -22.51 -29.23 15.45
N ARG A 42 -23.19 -28.77 14.41
CA ARG A 42 -23.63 -29.65 13.32
C ARG A 42 -22.37 -30.17 12.62
N LYS A 43 -22.24 -31.48 12.47
CA LYS A 43 -21.16 -32.09 11.68
C LYS A 43 -21.43 -31.76 10.21
N ILE A 44 -20.67 -30.85 9.64
CA ILE A 44 -20.73 -30.50 8.21
C ILE A 44 -20.11 -31.66 7.44
N THR A 45 -20.82 -32.18 6.44
CA THR A 45 -20.26 -33.24 5.59
C THR A 45 -19.22 -32.64 4.63
N PRO A 46 -18.23 -33.41 4.15
CA PRO A 46 -17.25 -32.92 3.17
C PRO A 46 -17.90 -32.33 1.92
N GLN A 47 -19.03 -32.88 1.48
CA GLN A 47 -19.79 -32.37 0.34
C GLN A 47 -20.42 -30.99 0.60
N GLN A 48 -20.96 -30.79 1.80
CA GLN A 48 -21.50 -29.47 2.22
C GLN A 48 -20.40 -28.43 2.35
N GLN A 49 -19.21 -28.81 2.82
CA GLN A 49 -18.05 -27.93 2.88
C GLN A 49 -17.58 -27.50 1.49
N VAL A 50 -17.51 -28.44 0.53
CA VAL A 50 -17.17 -28.11 -0.86
C VAL A 50 -18.21 -27.16 -1.47
N HIS A 51 -19.49 -27.37 -1.19
CA HIS A 51 -20.55 -26.48 -1.67
C HIS A 51 -20.43 -25.06 -1.07
N LEU A 52 -20.20 -24.95 0.23
CA LEU A 52 -19.96 -23.66 0.90
C LEU A 52 -18.72 -22.96 0.37
N ASN A 53 -17.62 -23.69 0.14
CA ASN A 53 -16.40 -23.12 -0.42
C ASN A 53 -16.62 -22.59 -1.83
N LYS A 54 -17.43 -23.27 -2.66
CA LYS A 54 -17.81 -22.78 -3.99
C LYS A 54 -18.63 -21.49 -3.91
N LEU A 55 -19.61 -21.44 -3.01
CA LEU A 55 -20.42 -20.23 -2.78
C LEU A 55 -19.57 -19.06 -2.28
N LEU A 56 -18.66 -19.33 -1.34
CA LEU A 56 -17.72 -18.33 -0.84
C LEU A 56 -16.78 -17.84 -1.95
N ALA A 57 -16.22 -18.74 -2.76
CA ALA A 57 -15.39 -18.37 -3.89
C ALA A 57 -16.15 -17.53 -4.92
N ALA A 58 -17.41 -17.88 -5.21
CA ALA A 58 -18.27 -17.09 -6.10
C ALA A 58 -18.57 -15.72 -5.51
N TRP A 59 -18.86 -15.63 -4.21
CA TRP A 59 -19.11 -14.37 -3.52
C TRP A 59 -17.86 -13.46 -3.51
N ILE A 60 -16.68 -14.02 -3.20
CA ILE A 60 -15.40 -13.30 -3.27
C ILE A 60 -15.12 -12.84 -4.71
N ALA A 61 -15.33 -13.72 -5.70
CA ALA A 61 -15.09 -13.37 -7.09
C ALA A 61 -16.04 -12.27 -7.58
N HIS A 62 -17.29 -12.30 -7.16
CA HIS A 62 -18.31 -11.36 -7.63
C HIS A 62 -18.23 -10.01 -6.91
N HIS A 63 -17.96 -9.98 -5.61
CA HIS A 63 -17.99 -8.74 -4.83
C HIS A 63 -16.60 -8.19 -4.52
N PHE A 64 -15.64 -9.05 -4.19
CA PHE A 64 -14.34 -8.60 -3.72
C PHE A 64 -13.40 -8.23 -4.86
N ARG A 65 -13.42 -8.97 -5.98
CA ARG A 65 -12.56 -8.65 -7.14
C ARG A 65 -12.87 -7.28 -7.74
N PRO A 66 -14.14 -6.88 -7.99
CA PRO A 66 -14.42 -5.55 -8.53
C PRO A 66 -13.98 -4.42 -7.60
N MET A 67 -14.14 -4.59 -6.29
CA MET A 67 -13.68 -3.59 -5.31
C MET A 67 -12.16 -3.41 -5.34
N ILE A 68 -11.39 -4.51 -5.42
CA ILE A 68 -9.92 -4.44 -5.53
C ILE A 68 -9.51 -3.73 -6.83
N ILE A 69 -10.13 -4.09 -7.95
CA ILE A 69 -9.80 -3.50 -9.26
C ILE A 69 -10.04 -2.00 -9.23
N HIS A 70 -11.21 -1.56 -8.74
CA HIS A 70 -11.53 -0.13 -8.63
C HIS A 70 -10.53 0.63 -7.76
N TYR A 71 -10.21 0.09 -6.58
CA TYR A 71 -9.26 0.72 -5.67
C TYR A 71 -7.84 0.82 -6.27
N LEU A 72 -7.39 -0.23 -6.97
CA LEU A 72 -6.10 -0.22 -7.66
C LEU A 72 -6.07 0.80 -8.79
N ASP A 73 -7.13 0.89 -9.60
CA ASP A 73 -7.22 1.86 -10.69
C ASP A 73 -7.20 3.30 -10.17
N GLU A 74 -7.94 3.59 -9.09
CA GLU A 74 -7.92 4.90 -8.43
C GLU A 74 -6.54 5.25 -7.88
N THR A 75 -5.89 4.26 -7.24
CA THR A 75 -4.54 4.43 -6.68
C THR A 75 -3.52 4.69 -7.79
N ILE A 76 -3.55 3.91 -8.88
CA ILE A 76 -2.68 4.09 -10.05
C ILE A 76 -2.91 5.47 -10.67
N ALA A 77 -4.17 5.88 -10.85
CA ALA A 77 -4.50 7.19 -11.38
C ALA A 77 -3.99 8.32 -10.47
N SER A 78 -4.08 8.17 -9.15
CA SER A 78 -3.54 9.13 -8.19
C SER A 78 -2.01 9.23 -8.25
N LEU A 79 -1.32 8.09 -8.32
CA LEU A 79 0.14 8.06 -8.46
C LEU A 79 0.59 8.73 -9.74
N ARG A 80 -0.07 8.41 -10.87
CA ARG A 80 0.22 9.06 -12.16
C ARG A 80 -0.01 10.57 -12.12
N ARG A 81 -1.09 11.04 -11.48
CA ARG A 81 -1.32 12.49 -11.30
C ARG A 81 -0.19 13.14 -10.51
N ASN A 82 0.24 12.52 -9.41
CA ASN A 82 1.35 13.03 -8.59
C ASN A 82 2.67 13.10 -9.37
N GLU A 83 2.98 12.09 -10.18
CA GLU A 83 4.16 12.10 -11.05
C GLU A 83 4.07 13.20 -12.12
N LEU A 84 2.91 13.39 -12.75
CA LEU A 84 2.70 14.46 -13.72
C LEU A 84 2.79 15.85 -13.09
N ASP A 85 2.36 16.01 -11.83
CA ASP A 85 2.51 17.25 -11.08
C ASP A 85 3.99 17.54 -10.75
N ALA A 86 4.76 16.51 -10.40
CA ALA A 86 6.21 16.63 -10.22
C ALA A 86 6.90 17.07 -11.53
N VAL A 87 6.56 16.44 -12.65
CA VAL A 87 7.07 16.83 -13.99
C VAL A 87 6.68 18.27 -14.31
N ARG A 88 5.44 18.67 -14.04
CA ARG A 88 4.96 20.05 -14.25
C ARG A 88 5.77 21.06 -13.44
N ALA A 89 6.09 20.76 -12.17
CA ALA A 89 6.91 21.63 -11.34
C ALA A 89 8.33 21.78 -11.90
N VAL A 90 8.93 20.71 -12.40
CA VAL A 90 10.26 20.75 -13.05
C VAL A 90 10.21 21.61 -14.31
N VAL A 91 9.23 21.38 -15.20
CA VAL A 91 9.06 22.16 -16.44
C VAL A 91 8.83 23.64 -16.14
N GLN A 92 8.05 23.97 -15.12
CA GLN A 92 7.84 25.36 -14.69
C GLN A 92 9.15 26.01 -14.22
N ARG A 93 9.98 25.32 -13.44
CA ARG A 93 11.30 25.82 -13.02
C ARG A 93 12.22 26.06 -14.22
N PHE A 94 12.28 25.12 -15.16
CA PHE A 94 13.05 25.31 -16.39
C PHE A 94 12.56 26.50 -17.20
N ARG A 95 11.23 26.69 -17.31
CA ARG A 95 10.65 27.86 -17.97
C ARG A 95 11.06 29.16 -17.29
N THR A 96 11.03 29.21 -15.96
CA THR A 96 11.49 30.37 -15.20
C THR A 96 12.97 30.66 -15.45
N LEU A 97 13.82 29.64 -15.44
CA LEU A 97 15.25 29.77 -15.73
C LEU A 97 15.50 30.23 -17.17
N ALA A 98 14.79 29.67 -18.15
CA ALA A 98 14.90 30.06 -19.55
C ALA A 98 14.50 31.53 -19.76
N VAL A 99 13.43 31.98 -19.09
CA VAL A 99 13.04 33.40 -19.12
C VAL A 99 14.11 34.27 -18.46
N TYR A 100 14.66 33.86 -17.32
CA TYR A 100 15.74 34.59 -16.63
C TYR A 100 16.98 34.73 -17.52
N PHE A 101 17.47 33.64 -18.12
CA PHE A 101 18.63 33.67 -19.00
C PHE A 101 18.41 34.52 -20.25
N ARG A 102 17.19 34.50 -20.82
CA ARG A 102 16.85 35.31 -22.00
C ARG A 102 16.71 36.80 -21.68
N LYS A 103 16.11 37.16 -20.55
CA LYS A 103 15.75 38.56 -20.26
C LYS A 103 16.82 39.32 -19.47
N SER A 104 17.63 38.64 -18.66
CA SER A 104 18.62 39.28 -17.81
C SER A 104 20.00 39.21 -18.47
N PRO A 105 20.72 40.33 -18.65
CA PRO A 105 22.10 40.32 -19.14
C PRO A 105 23.02 39.46 -18.26
N LYS A 106 22.85 39.53 -16.93
CA LYS A 106 23.58 38.68 -15.97
C LYS A 106 23.22 37.21 -16.14
N GLY A 107 21.96 36.91 -16.45
CA GLY A 107 21.51 35.56 -16.76
C GLY A 107 22.18 35.03 -18.02
N ASN A 108 22.12 35.80 -19.10
CA ASN A 108 22.68 35.41 -20.39
C ASN A 108 24.19 35.13 -20.30
N ASN A 109 24.96 36.05 -19.71
CA ASN A 109 26.40 35.87 -19.54
C ASN A 109 26.74 34.62 -18.72
N ARG A 110 25.94 34.30 -17.68
CA ARG A 110 26.10 33.06 -16.90
C ARG A 110 25.77 31.83 -17.74
N LEU A 111 24.73 31.88 -18.57
CA LEU A 111 24.38 30.79 -19.47
C LEU A 111 25.50 30.54 -20.50
N SER A 112 26.01 31.59 -21.13
CA SER A 112 27.12 31.50 -22.08
C SER A 112 28.38 30.90 -21.43
N ALA A 113 28.72 31.34 -20.21
CA ALA A 113 29.84 30.74 -19.46
C ALA A 113 29.61 29.24 -19.18
N LEU A 114 28.43 28.87 -18.70
CA LEU A 114 28.09 27.45 -18.44
C LEU A 114 28.11 26.60 -19.72
N GLN A 115 27.71 27.16 -20.86
CA GLN A 115 27.72 26.49 -22.16
C GLN A 115 29.14 26.26 -22.69
N VAL A 116 30.04 27.22 -22.49
CA VAL A 116 31.46 27.09 -22.81
C VAL A 116 32.10 26.04 -21.90
N ASP A 117 31.92 26.15 -20.59
CA ASP A 117 32.61 25.33 -19.59
C ASP A 117 32.19 23.85 -19.64
N ASN A 118 30.89 23.57 -19.86
CA ASN A 118 30.36 22.21 -19.75
C ASN A 118 30.04 21.54 -21.09
N PHE A 119 29.83 22.33 -22.15
CA PHE A 119 29.33 21.81 -23.43
C PHE A 119 30.18 22.23 -24.64
N ASN A 120 31.28 22.98 -24.42
CA ASN A 120 32.20 23.46 -25.46
C ASN A 120 31.49 24.20 -26.62
N VAL A 121 30.37 24.87 -26.33
CA VAL A 121 29.63 25.67 -27.32
C VAL A 121 30.32 27.03 -27.44
N LYS A 122 30.70 27.44 -28.66
CA LYS A 122 31.38 28.72 -28.88
C LYS A 122 30.42 29.88 -28.63
N ALA A 123 30.86 30.89 -27.88
CA ALA A 123 30.06 32.05 -27.48
C ALA A 123 29.46 32.89 -28.65
N HIS A 124 29.88 32.66 -29.89
CA HIS A 124 29.35 33.35 -31.08
C HIS A 124 28.15 32.65 -31.77
N GLU A 125 27.73 31.47 -31.30
CA GLU A 125 26.66 30.67 -31.92
C GLU A 125 25.30 30.72 -31.17
N VAL A 126 25.14 31.61 -30.17
CA VAL A 126 23.93 31.75 -29.35
C VAL A 126 23.35 33.15 -29.41
#